data_AF-A0A1Q8CQU1-F1
#
_entry.id   AF-A0A1Q8CQU1-F1
#
_cell.length_a   1.000
_cell.length_b   1.000
_cell.length_c   1.000
_cell.angle_alpha   90.00
_cell.angle_beta   90.00
_cell.angle_gamma   90.00
#
_symmetry.space_group_name_H-M   'P 1'
#
loop_
_entity.id
_entity.type
_entity.pdbx_description
1 polymer ?
#
loop_
_entity_poly.entity_id
_entity_poly.type
_entity_poly.pdbx_seq_one_letter_code
_entity_poly.pdbx_strand_id
1 'polypeptide(L)'
;MLFGNNGASSSAISAPERLSDYVQYGDASVFDEDDRGQENADRQRDWDSRSTQRLAAAYDDAGALVRTYSDDSVENRFALEAVRAPSPNLYAPYSDAEYLRLDRPVEEVRVFGEVSCSINNTSPDLSAVVACQRGDEELTVRITRVGGDLLQDPEQVAELVDIAWRELS
;
A
#
# COMPACT_ATOMS: atom_id res chain seq x y z
N MET A 1 15.58 23.82 17.12
CA MET A 1 15.09 22.63 16.40
C MET A 1 14.75 23.10 15.00
N LEU A 2 15.62 22.81 14.03
CA LEU A 2 15.44 23.16 12.63
C LEU A 2 15.24 21.83 11.89
N PHE A 3 14.00 21.36 11.75
CA PHE A 3 13.69 20.37 10.73
C PHE A 3 13.34 21.17 9.47
N GLY A 4 14.38 21.45 8.69
CA GLY A 4 14.23 22.07 7.38
C GLY A 4 13.49 21.13 6.45
N ASN A 5 12.73 21.72 5.55
CA ASN A 5 11.96 21.08 4.48
C ASN A 5 12.82 20.04 3.72
N ASN A 6 12.70 18.74 4.05
CA ASN A 6 13.59 17.65 3.63
C ASN A 6 13.18 17.01 2.27
N GLY A 7 12.73 17.81 1.29
CA GLY A 7 12.33 17.29 -0.03
C GLY A 7 10.83 17.00 -0.20
N ALA A 8 10.00 17.34 0.79
CA ALA A 8 8.56 17.28 0.66
C ALA A 8 8.04 18.34 -0.33
N SER A 9 7.18 17.94 -1.27
CA SER A 9 6.52 18.82 -2.23
C SER A 9 5.00 18.77 -2.02
N SER A 10 4.33 19.91 -2.17
CA SER A 10 2.87 20.02 -2.07
C SER A 10 2.14 19.74 -3.38
N SER A 11 2.86 19.34 -4.44
CA SER A 11 2.27 18.99 -5.74
C SER A 11 1.24 17.88 -5.60
N ALA A 12 0.02 18.12 -6.07
CA ALA A 12 -1.08 17.17 -5.98
C ALA A 12 -0.76 15.85 -6.70
N ILE A 13 -1.17 14.73 -6.10
CA ILE A 13 -1.11 13.38 -6.69
C ILE A 13 -2.52 13.00 -7.10
N SER A 14 -2.71 12.57 -8.35
CA SER A 14 -3.99 12.03 -8.82
C SER A 14 -3.94 10.51 -8.79
N ALA A 15 -4.98 9.89 -8.26
CA ALA A 15 -5.10 8.43 -8.31
C ALA A 15 -5.34 7.99 -9.74
N PRO A 16 -4.72 6.88 -10.20
CA PRO A 16 -5.14 6.26 -11.42
C PRO A 16 -6.58 5.73 -11.29
N GLU A 17 -7.30 5.64 -12.40
CA GLU A 17 -8.67 5.11 -12.40
C GLU A 17 -8.68 3.59 -12.13
N ARG A 18 -7.63 2.91 -12.58
CA ARG A 18 -7.38 1.50 -12.37
C ARG A 18 -5.90 1.29 -12.09
N LEU A 19 -5.58 0.25 -11.33
CA LEU A 19 -4.21 -0.21 -11.18
C LEU A 19 -4.14 -1.65 -11.68
N SER A 20 -3.58 -1.86 -12.87
CA SER A 20 -3.71 -3.15 -13.58
C SER A 20 -5.20 -3.54 -13.72
N ASP A 21 -5.54 -4.77 -13.35
CA ASP A 21 -6.92 -5.29 -13.40
C ASP A 21 -7.81 -4.77 -12.26
N TYR A 22 -7.27 -4.04 -11.29
CA TYR A 22 -8.02 -3.57 -10.11
C TYR A 22 -8.69 -2.22 -10.34
N VAL A 23 -9.96 -2.10 -9.96
CA VAL A 23 -10.74 -0.86 -9.95
C VAL A 23 -10.64 -0.17 -8.60
N GLN A 24 -10.98 1.12 -8.53
CA GLN A 24 -11.20 1.74 -7.22
C GLN A 24 -12.32 0.99 -6.50
N TYR A 25 -12.15 0.74 -5.21
CA TYR A 25 -13.03 -0.12 -4.42
C TYR A 25 -14.50 0.28 -4.57
N GLY A 26 -14.81 1.58 -4.50
CA GLY A 26 -16.19 2.06 -4.62
C GLY A 26 -16.85 1.84 -5.99
N ASP A 27 -16.08 1.44 -7.00
CA ASP A 27 -16.51 1.24 -8.37
C ASP A 27 -16.53 -0.26 -8.75
N ALA A 28 -16.29 -1.16 -7.80
CA ALA A 28 -16.41 -2.61 -8.00
C ALA A 28 -17.87 -3.01 -8.24
N SER A 29 -18.11 -3.85 -9.25
CA SER A 29 -19.47 -4.19 -9.70
C SER A 29 -20.38 -4.80 -8.63
N VAL A 30 -19.82 -5.47 -7.61
CA VAL A 30 -20.59 -6.01 -6.48
C VAL A 30 -21.33 -4.94 -5.68
N PHE A 31 -20.91 -3.66 -5.76
CA PHE A 31 -21.59 -2.56 -5.07
C PHE A 31 -22.80 -1.99 -5.81
N ASP A 32 -22.99 -2.37 -7.07
CA ASP A 32 -24.14 -1.92 -7.88
C ASP A 32 -25.41 -2.75 -7.64
N GLU A 33 -25.31 -3.84 -6.89
CA GLU A 33 -26.41 -4.80 -6.71
C GLU A 33 -27.53 -4.28 -5.79
N ASP A 34 -27.18 -3.46 -4.78
CA ASP A 34 -28.15 -2.89 -3.83
C ASP A 34 -27.69 -1.59 -3.14
N ASP A 35 -28.62 -0.91 -2.47
CA ASP A 35 -28.37 0.36 -1.75
C ASP A 35 -27.27 0.23 -0.69
N ARG A 36 -27.16 -0.93 -0.05
CA ARG A 36 -26.14 -1.18 0.98
C ARG A 36 -24.76 -1.29 0.36
N GLY A 37 -24.66 -1.83 -0.85
CA GLY A 37 -23.45 -1.83 -1.66
C GLY A 37 -22.97 -0.40 -1.92
N GLN A 38 -23.86 0.47 -2.39
CA GLN A 38 -23.55 1.88 -2.64
C GLN A 38 -23.15 2.63 -1.37
N GLU A 39 -23.83 2.40 -0.24
CA GLU A 39 -23.45 2.97 1.06
C GLU A 39 -22.04 2.57 1.50
N ASN A 40 -21.62 1.32 1.22
CA ASN A 40 -20.27 0.86 1.51
C ASN A 40 -19.23 1.52 0.59
N ALA A 41 -19.54 1.65 -0.71
CA ALA A 41 -18.71 2.35 -1.68
C ALA A 41 -18.46 3.81 -1.25
N ASP A 42 -19.51 4.55 -0.91
CA ASP A 42 -19.41 5.93 -0.44
C ASP A 42 -18.64 6.07 0.86
N ARG A 43 -18.84 5.12 1.79
CA ARG A 43 -18.07 5.08 3.03
C ARG A 43 -16.59 4.87 2.78
N GLN A 44 -16.22 3.98 1.85
CA GLN A 44 -14.82 3.77 1.50
C GLN A 44 -14.22 5.02 0.84
N ARG A 45 -14.96 5.71 -0.03
CA ARG A 45 -14.51 6.99 -0.62
C ARG A 45 -14.26 8.07 0.44
N ASP A 46 -15.13 8.19 1.46
CA ASP A 46 -14.92 9.09 2.60
C ASP A 46 -13.68 8.69 3.43
N TRP A 47 -13.48 7.40 3.66
CA TRP A 47 -12.31 6.89 4.39
C TRP A 47 -11.00 7.15 3.65
N ASP A 48 -10.96 6.93 2.34
CA ASP A 48 -9.81 7.23 1.48
C ASP A 48 -9.48 8.72 1.51
N SER A 49 -10.49 9.60 1.40
CA SER A 49 -10.34 11.05 1.48
C SER A 49 -9.75 11.49 2.83
N ARG A 50 -10.30 10.99 3.94
CA ARG A 50 -9.77 11.29 5.29
C ARG A 50 -8.38 10.73 5.52
N SER A 51 -8.09 9.56 4.95
CA SER A 51 -6.77 8.94 5.05
C SER A 51 -5.73 9.72 4.25
N THR A 52 -6.10 10.23 3.07
CA THR A 52 -5.27 11.14 2.27
C THR A 52 -4.89 12.39 3.05
N GLN A 53 -5.85 13.05 3.69
CA GLN A 53 -5.60 14.23 4.52
C GLN A 53 -4.66 13.93 5.70
N ARG A 54 -4.83 12.77 6.34
CA ARG A 54 -3.95 12.33 7.44
C ARG A 54 -2.54 11.99 6.97
N LEU A 55 -2.41 11.38 5.79
CA LEU A 55 -1.11 11.07 5.20
C LEU A 55 -0.37 12.37 4.84
N ALA A 56 -1.04 13.33 4.19
CA ALA A 56 -0.48 14.65 3.91
C ALA A 56 0.02 15.33 5.20
N ALA A 57 -0.81 15.39 6.24
CA ALA A 57 -0.44 15.99 7.52
C ALA A 57 0.74 15.30 8.22
N ALA A 58 0.90 13.97 8.03
CA ALA A 58 2.04 13.23 8.57
C ALA A 58 3.37 13.55 7.86
N TYR A 59 3.30 14.15 6.67
CA TYR A 59 4.44 14.57 5.84
C TYR A 59 4.42 16.09 5.61
N ASP A 60 4.11 16.88 6.64
CA ASP A 60 4.14 18.35 6.61
C ASP A 60 3.30 18.96 5.47
N ASP A 61 2.09 18.42 5.28
CA ASP A 61 1.13 18.80 4.23
C ASP A 61 1.64 18.59 2.80
N ALA A 62 2.55 17.63 2.60
CA ALA A 62 2.96 17.18 1.27
C ALA A 62 1.77 16.68 0.43
N GLY A 63 1.94 16.74 -0.89
CA GLY A 63 1.02 16.14 -1.84
C GLY A 63 0.92 14.65 -1.56
N ALA A 64 -0.27 14.19 -1.19
CA ALA A 64 -0.51 12.81 -0.80
C ALA A 64 -1.76 12.25 -1.46
N LEU A 65 -1.82 10.93 -1.51
CA LEU A 65 -2.95 10.16 -2.00
C LEU A 65 -3.10 8.89 -1.17
N VAL A 66 -4.33 8.58 -0.78
CA VAL A 66 -4.74 7.24 -0.36
C VAL A 66 -5.94 6.84 -1.20
N ARG A 67 -5.85 5.67 -1.86
CA ARG A 67 -6.94 5.08 -2.64
C ARG A 67 -7.01 3.58 -2.43
N THR A 68 -8.18 3.07 -2.13
CA THR A 68 -8.42 1.62 -2.04
C THR A 68 -8.82 1.07 -3.40
N TYR A 69 -8.20 -0.04 -3.81
CA TYR A 69 -8.51 -0.79 -5.02
C TYR A 69 -8.98 -2.20 -4.68
N SER A 70 -9.77 -2.79 -5.56
CA SER A 70 -10.18 -4.19 -5.51
C SER A 70 -10.44 -4.76 -6.90
N ASP A 71 -10.54 -6.08 -6.97
CA ASP A 71 -11.21 -6.73 -8.10
C ASP A 71 -12.73 -6.51 -8.00
N ASP A 72 -13.45 -6.89 -9.05
CA ASP A 72 -14.90 -6.69 -9.14
C ASP A 72 -15.70 -7.48 -8.10
N SER A 73 -15.16 -8.62 -7.63
CA SER A 73 -15.75 -9.46 -6.56
C SER A 73 -15.37 -9.00 -5.15
N VAL A 74 -14.42 -8.05 -5.03
CA VAL A 74 -13.86 -7.56 -3.76
C VAL A 74 -13.15 -8.66 -2.95
N GLU A 75 -12.76 -9.75 -3.62
CA GLU A 75 -12.00 -10.85 -3.02
C GLU A 75 -10.55 -10.41 -2.76
N ASN A 76 -9.93 -9.78 -3.76
CA ASN A 76 -8.64 -9.13 -3.62
C ASN A 76 -8.81 -7.62 -3.45
N ARG A 77 -8.11 -7.06 -2.48
CA ARG A 77 -8.13 -5.62 -2.22
C ARG A 77 -6.82 -5.14 -1.62
N PHE A 78 -6.54 -3.85 -1.79
CA PHE A 78 -5.39 -3.20 -1.17
C PHE A 78 -5.59 -1.68 -1.15
N ALA A 79 -4.79 -0.99 -0.33
CA ALA A 79 -4.71 0.46 -0.32
C ALA A 79 -3.41 0.93 -0.98
N LEU A 80 -3.52 1.75 -2.01
CA LEU A 80 -2.42 2.52 -2.58
C LEU A 80 -2.25 3.79 -1.75
N GLU A 81 -1.04 4.02 -1.27
CA GLU A 81 -0.63 5.22 -0.57
C GLU A 81 0.54 5.85 -1.34
N ALA A 82 0.46 7.14 -1.65
CA ALA A 82 1.54 7.87 -2.30
C ALA A 82 1.74 9.22 -1.63
N VAL A 83 2.99 9.67 -1.51
CA VAL A 83 3.33 10.98 -0.94
C VAL A 83 4.56 11.55 -1.62
N ARG A 84 4.53 12.85 -1.96
CA ARG A 84 5.64 13.60 -2.55
C ARG A 84 6.70 13.95 -1.49
N ALA A 85 7.29 12.92 -0.91
CA ALA A 85 8.33 13.02 0.11
C ALA A 85 9.09 11.68 0.23
N PRO A 86 10.34 11.71 0.71
CA PRO A 86 11.05 10.48 1.05
C PRO A 86 10.44 9.82 2.29
N SER A 87 10.42 8.49 2.30
CA SER A 87 10.04 7.68 3.45
C SER A 87 11.20 6.77 3.85
N PRO A 88 11.37 6.45 5.15
CA PRO A 88 12.29 5.40 5.56
C PRO A 88 12.02 4.10 4.80
N ASN A 89 13.09 3.35 4.54
CA ASN A 89 12.97 1.99 4.02
C ASN A 89 12.18 1.11 4.99
N LEU A 90 11.51 0.09 4.45
CA LEU A 90 10.86 -0.93 5.27
C LEU A 90 11.88 -1.63 6.16
N TYR A 91 11.45 -1.96 7.37
CA TYR A 91 12.28 -2.54 8.41
C TYR A 91 11.57 -3.76 9.02
N ALA A 92 12.33 -4.83 9.24
CA ALA A 92 11.91 -5.97 10.04
C ALA A 92 12.85 -6.09 11.26
N PRO A 93 12.31 -6.21 12.48
CA PRO A 93 13.11 -6.52 13.66
C PRO A 93 13.90 -7.81 13.48
N TYR A 94 15.11 -7.85 14.03
CA TYR A 94 15.89 -9.09 14.04
C TYR A 94 15.18 -10.16 14.86
N SER A 95 15.04 -11.35 14.29
CA SER A 95 14.60 -12.56 15.00
C SER A 95 15.54 -13.72 14.67
N ASP A 96 16.01 -14.41 15.70
CA ASP A 96 16.84 -15.61 15.56
C ASP A 96 15.96 -16.83 15.26
N ALA A 97 15.74 -17.09 13.97
CA ALA A 97 14.89 -18.18 13.51
C ALA A 97 15.42 -19.56 13.97
N GLU A 98 16.74 -19.74 14.00
CA GLU A 98 17.36 -21.01 14.41
C GLU A 98 17.12 -21.29 15.90
N TYR A 99 17.36 -20.30 16.75
CA TYR A 99 17.07 -20.40 18.19
C TYR A 99 15.59 -20.69 18.45
N LEU A 100 14.70 -20.07 17.67
CA LEU A 100 13.25 -20.26 17.75
C LEU A 100 12.75 -21.52 17.05
N ARG A 101 13.62 -22.27 16.36
CA ARG A 101 13.28 -23.46 15.56
C ARG A 101 12.22 -23.18 14.50
N LEU A 102 12.32 -22.03 13.85
CA LEU A 102 11.52 -21.62 12.71
C LEU A 102 12.32 -21.78 11.43
N ASP A 103 11.66 -22.12 10.33
CA ASP A 103 12.31 -22.21 9.01
C ASP A 103 12.74 -20.84 8.48
N ARG A 104 12.10 -19.76 8.97
CA ARG A 104 12.31 -18.37 8.58
C ARG A 104 11.96 -17.40 9.72
N PRO A 105 12.51 -16.17 9.71
CA PRO A 105 12.14 -15.10 10.64
C PRO A 105 10.64 -14.83 10.69
N VAL A 106 10.11 -14.40 11.85
CA VAL A 106 8.68 -14.03 12.00
C VAL A 106 8.34 -12.81 11.13
N GLU A 107 9.27 -11.87 11.02
CA GLU A 107 9.16 -10.71 10.15
C GLU A 107 10.39 -10.66 9.25
N GLU A 108 10.20 -10.34 7.98
CA GLU A 108 11.30 -10.15 7.04
C GLU A 108 10.98 -9.04 6.04
N VAL A 109 12.03 -8.46 5.46
CA VAL A 109 11.91 -7.58 4.30
C VAL A 109 12.54 -8.29 3.11
N ARG A 110 11.76 -8.52 2.06
CA ARG A 110 12.23 -9.05 0.78
C ARG A 110 12.27 -7.94 -0.27
N VAL A 111 13.14 -8.09 -1.26
CA VAL A 111 13.33 -7.09 -2.33
C VAL A 111 13.03 -7.72 -3.68
N PHE A 112 12.21 -7.05 -4.47
CA PHE A 112 11.80 -7.42 -5.82
C PHE A 112 12.10 -6.24 -6.75
N GLY A 113 13.25 -6.30 -7.45
CA GLY A 113 13.74 -5.14 -8.20
C GLY A 113 14.03 -3.95 -7.30
N GLU A 114 13.32 -2.83 -7.52
CA GLU A 114 13.42 -1.59 -6.72
C GLU A 114 12.35 -1.50 -5.62
N VAL A 115 11.51 -2.53 -5.48
CA VAL A 115 10.44 -2.58 -4.49
C VAL A 115 10.88 -3.43 -3.30
N SER A 116 10.66 -2.92 -2.09
CA SER A 116 10.82 -3.68 -0.86
C SER A 116 9.46 -4.10 -0.32
N CYS A 117 9.33 -5.31 0.23
CA CYS A 117 8.10 -5.83 0.82
C CYS A 117 8.37 -6.35 2.23
N SER A 118 7.61 -5.85 3.20
CA SER A 118 7.57 -6.36 4.57
C SER A 118 6.56 -7.51 4.63
N ILE A 119 7.01 -8.64 5.18
CA ILE A 119 6.26 -9.89 5.25
C ILE A 119 6.23 -10.36 6.69
N ASN A 120 5.06 -10.83 7.13
CA ASN A 120 4.86 -11.50 8.40
C ASN A 120 4.62 -13.00 8.17
N ASN A 121 5.54 -13.83 8.67
CA ASN A 121 5.52 -15.28 8.59
C ASN A 121 4.86 -15.87 9.84
N THR A 122 3.53 -15.87 9.84
CA THR A 122 2.73 -16.40 10.96
C THR A 122 2.75 -17.93 11.07
N SER A 123 3.02 -18.64 9.97
CA SER A 123 3.21 -20.11 9.95
C SER A 123 4.11 -20.56 8.79
N PRO A 124 4.51 -21.84 8.72
CA PRO A 124 5.32 -22.37 7.62
C PRO A 124 4.69 -22.14 6.23
N ASP A 125 3.36 -22.24 6.15
CA ASP A 125 2.60 -22.10 4.89
C ASP A 125 1.91 -20.74 4.76
N LEU A 126 1.97 -19.88 5.79
CA LEU A 126 1.29 -18.58 5.80
C LEU A 126 2.29 -17.44 5.97
N SER A 127 2.65 -16.84 4.83
CA SER A 127 3.31 -15.53 4.75
C SER A 127 2.27 -14.49 4.35
N ALA A 128 2.19 -13.42 5.12
CA ALA A 128 1.30 -12.31 4.85
C ALA A 128 2.09 -11.07 4.46
N VAL A 129 1.82 -10.51 3.29
CA VAL A 129 2.32 -9.20 2.87
C VAL A 129 1.72 -8.14 3.78
N VAL A 130 2.57 -7.43 4.52
CA VAL A 130 2.15 -6.31 5.37
C VAL A 130 2.09 -5.03 4.54
N ALA A 131 3.16 -4.76 3.79
CA ALA A 131 3.25 -3.65 2.87
C ALA A 131 4.38 -3.88 1.84
N CYS A 132 4.22 -3.32 0.65
CA CYS A 132 5.32 -3.16 -0.31
C CYS A 132 5.51 -1.68 -0.62
N GLN A 133 6.76 -1.23 -0.77
CA GLN A 133 7.13 0.18 -0.94
C GLN A 133 8.27 0.33 -1.96
N ARG A 134 8.14 1.35 -2.80
CA ARG A 134 9.20 1.93 -3.63
C ARG A 134 9.24 3.43 -3.36
N GLY A 135 10.43 4.01 -3.30
CA GLY A 135 10.56 5.45 -3.11
C GLY A 135 11.94 5.98 -3.40
N ASP A 136 12.01 7.28 -3.63
CA ASP A 136 13.23 8.07 -3.78
C ASP A 136 13.13 9.38 -2.96
N GLU A 137 13.92 10.39 -3.33
CA GLU A 137 13.93 11.70 -2.66
C GLU A 137 12.66 12.53 -2.89
N GLU A 138 11.87 12.22 -3.92
CA GLU A 138 10.74 13.05 -4.37
C GLU A 138 9.37 12.37 -4.20
N LEU A 139 9.33 11.03 -4.24
CA LEU A 139 8.09 10.27 -4.18
C LEU A 139 8.29 8.98 -3.37
N THR A 140 7.31 8.65 -2.55
CA THR A 140 7.15 7.31 -1.97
C THR A 140 5.80 6.76 -2.42
N VAL A 141 5.80 5.53 -2.94
CA VAL A 141 4.61 4.75 -3.27
C VAL A 141 4.61 3.47 -2.44
N ARG A 142 3.48 3.18 -1.80
CA ARG A 142 3.30 2.02 -0.94
C ARG A 142 1.95 1.37 -1.19
N ILE A 143 1.92 0.04 -1.20
CA ILE A 143 0.68 -0.74 -1.11
C ILE A 143 0.60 -1.35 0.29
N THR A 144 -0.52 -1.12 0.97
CA THR A 144 -0.84 -1.63 2.32
C THR A 144 -2.20 -2.31 2.35
N ARG A 145 -2.59 -2.86 3.51
CA ARG A 145 -3.92 -3.45 3.74
C ARG A 145 -4.32 -4.48 2.68
N VAL A 146 -3.34 -5.25 2.24
CA VAL A 146 -3.50 -6.30 1.24
C VAL A 146 -4.46 -7.35 1.79
N GLY A 147 -5.39 -7.82 0.97
CA GLY A 147 -6.34 -8.88 1.28
C GLY A 147 -6.61 -9.77 0.08
N GLY A 148 -7.25 -10.91 0.33
CA GLY A 148 -7.44 -11.95 -0.67
C GLY A 148 -6.17 -12.77 -0.87
N ASP A 149 -6.01 -13.30 -2.07
CA ASP A 149 -4.86 -14.12 -2.47
C ASP A 149 -3.57 -13.29 -2.57
N LEU A 150 -3.70 -11.98 -2.85
CA LEU A 150 -2.58 -11.03 -2.83
C LEU A 150 -1.82 -11.03 -1.50
N LEU A 151 -2.48 -11.40 -0.39
CA LEU A 151 -1.85 -11.45 0.92
C LEU A 151 -0.66 -12.41 0.94
N GLN A 152 -0.66 -13.45 0.10
CA GLN A 152 0.38 -14.47 0.05
C GLN A 152 1.32 -14.31 -1.16
N ASP A 153 1.11 -13.28 -1.99
CA ASP A 153 1.87 -13.05 -3.20
C ASP A 153 2.65 -11.71 -3.16
N PRO A 154 3.81 -11.67 -2.47
CA PRO A 154 4.62 -10.46 -2.39
C PRO A 154 5.18 -10.01 -3.75
N GLU A 155 5.34 -10.91 -4.72
CA GLU A 155 5.85 -10.57 -6.04
C GLU A 155 4.78 -9.82 -6.85
N GLN A 156 3.53 -10.31 -6.82
CA GLN A 156 2.41 -9.61 -7.45
C GLN A 156 2.14 -8.24 -6.81
N VAL A 157 2.22 -8.13 -5.47
CA VAL A 157 2.06 -6.84 -4.80
C VAL A 157 3.22 -5.89 -5.15
N ALA A 158 4.44 -6.40 -5.29
CA ALA A 158 5.57 -5.60 -5.74
C ALA A 158 5.38 -5.07 -7.18
N GLU A 159 4.85 -5.89 -8.09
CA GLU A 159 4.51 -5.46 -9.45
C GLU A 159 3.47 -4.32 -9.44
N LEU A 160 2.44 -4.41 -8.59
CA LEU A 160 1.45 -3.33 -8.45
C LEU A 160 2.07 -2.03 -7.93
N VAL A 161 3.02 -2.10 -6.98
CA VAL A 161 3.79 -0.91 -6.54
C VAL A 161 4.58 -0.33 -7.71
N ASP A 162 5.21 -1.16 -8.53
CA ASP A 162 6.01 -0.71 -9.68
C ASP A 162 5.15 -0.08 -10.80
N ILE A 163 3.95 -0.62 -11.05
CA ILE A 163 2.97 0.01 -11.95
C ILE A 163 2.56 1.37 -11.41
N ALA A 164 2.15 1.44 -10.13
CA ALA A 164 1.73 2.69 -9.50
C ALA A 164 2.85 3.73 -9.49
N TRP A 165 4.10 3.30 -9.25
CA TRP A 165 5.28 4.17 -9.35
C TRP A 165 5.37 4.81 -10.73
N ARG A 166 5.33 4.02 -11.81
CA ARG A 166 5.45 4.53 -13.19
C ARG A 166 4.34 5.48 -13.59
N GLU A 167 3.14 5.31 -13.05
CA GLU A 167 2.00 6.19 -13.33
C GLU A 167 2.04 7.50 -12.52
N LEU A 168 2.65 7.49 -11.34
CA LEU A 168 2.64 8.61 -10.39
C LEU A 168 3.92 9.45 -10.40
N SER A 169 5.04 8.93 -10.91
CA SER A 169 6.32 9.66 -11.00
C SER A 169 6.17 10.94 -11.80
#